data_AF-A0AAD8SJW8-F1
#
_entry.id   AF-A0AAD8SJW8-F1
#
_cell.length_a   1.000
_cell.length_b   1.000
_cell.length_c   1.000
_cell.angle_alpha   90.00
_cell.angle_beta   90.00
_cell.angle_gamma   90.00
#
_symmetry.space_group_name_H-M   'P 1'
#
loop_
_entity.id
_entity.type
_entity.pdbx_description
1 polymer ?
#
loop_
_entity_poly.entity_id
_entity_poly.type
_entity_poly.pdbx_seq_one_letter_code
_entity_poly.pdbx_strand_id
1 'polypeptide(L)'
;MAVGKNKRISKGRKGSKKKAVDPFTKKQWYDIKAPLIFSQRNIGKTLVSRTQGTKIASEGLKHRVFEVSLADLNNDEDQAYRKIRLRAEDVQGMNVLRNFWVLFERVVDEFW
;
A
#
# COMPACT_ATOMS: atom_id res chain seq x y z
N MET A 1 -50.74 -37.59 -16.07
CA MET A 1 -50.30 -36.30 -16.66
C MET A 1 -51.28 -35.23 -16.19
N ALA A 2 -50.87 -34.37 -15.27
CA ALA A 2 -51.59 -33.16 -14.86
C ALA A 2 -50.54 -32.18 -14.32
N VAL A 3 -50.15 -31.24 -15.19
CA VAL A 3 -49.08 -30.27 -14.96
C VAL A 3 -49.61 -29.18 -14.02
N GLY A 4 -49.31 -29.33 -12.73
CA GLY A 4 -49.64 -28.34 -11.69
C GLY A 4 -48.77 -27.09 -11.81
N LYS A 5 -49.41 -26.01 -12.27
CA LYS A 5 -48.86 -24.67 -12.55
C LYS A 5 -47.89 -24.18 -11.46
N ASN A 6 -46.67 -23.82 -11.88
CA ASN A 6 -45.68 -23.09 -11.08
C ASN A 6 -46.31 -21.87 -10.41
N LYS A 7 -46.46 -21.92 -9.08
CA LYS A 7 -46.69 -20.73 -8.26
C LYS A 7 -45.39 -19.96 -8.22
N ARG A 8 -45.20 -19.12 -9.24
CA ARG A 8 -44.12 -18.15 -9.39
C ARG A 8 -43.99 -17.38 -8.08
N ILE A 9 -43.01 -17.74 -7.25
CA ILE A 9 -42.54 -16.91 -6.13
C ILE A 9 -41.80 -15.73 -6.77
N SER A 10 -42.58 -14.81 -7.34
CA SER A 10 -42.17 -13.44 -7.57
C SER A 10 -42.46 -12.69 -6.29
N LYS A 11 -41.46 -12.59 -5.40
CA LYS A 11 -41.33 -11.50 -4.44
C LYS A 11 -39.91 -11.47 -3.85
N GLY A 12 -39.02 -10.88 -4.65
CA GLY A 12 -38.04 -9.91 -4.18
C GLY A 12 -37.10 -10.33 -3.06
N ARG A 13 -36.15 -11.23 -3.34
CA ARG A 13 -34.81 -11.03 -2.79
C ARG A 13 -34.06 -10.12 -3.76
N LYS A 14 -34.40 -8.83 -3.71
CA LYS A 14 -33.51 -7.75 -4.17
C LYS A 14 -32.27 -7.92 -3.29
N GLY A 15 -31.34 -8.75 -3.79
CA GLY A 15 -30.11 -9.11 -3.11
C GLY A 15 -29.57 -7.84 -2.51
N SER A 16 -29.50 -7.83 -1.18
CA SER A 16 -29.18 -6.68 -0.36
C SER A 16 -28.13 -5.88 -1.10
N LYS A 17 -28.51 -4.71 -1.64
CA LYS A 17 -27.54 -3.72 -2.07
C LYS A 17 -26.71 -3.51 -0.81
N LYS A 18 -25.56 -4.18 -0.73
CA LYS A 18 -24.59 -3.92 0.31
C LYS A 18 -24.48 -2.41 0.29
N LYS A 19 -24.81 -1.75 1.41
CA LYS A 19 -24.67 -0.29 1.48
C LYS A 19 -23.32 0.01 0.86
N ALA A 20 -23.27 0.96 -0.08
CA ALA A 20 -22.00 1.34 -0.68
C ALA A 20 -21.14 1.86 0.47
N VAL A 21 -20.32 0.96 1.04
CA VAL A 21 -19.44 1.28 2.14
C VAL A 21 -18.26 1.94 1.48
N ASP A 22 -17.92 3.13 1.98
CA ASP A 22 -16.77 3.87 1.51
C ASP A 22 -15.52 2.96 1.52
N PRO A 23 -14.82 2.80 0.37
CA PRO A 23 -13.66 1.94 0.26
C PRO A 23 -12.53 2.27 1.24
N PHE A 24 -12.39 3.53 1.68
CA PHE A 24 -11.39 3.98 2.65
C PHE A 24 -11.71 3.58 4.08
N THR A 25 -12.98 3.31 4.41
CA THR A 25 -13.36 2.81 5.76
C THR A 25 -12.65 1.49 6.11
N LYS A 26 -12.31 0.70 5.09
CA LYS A 26 -11.62 -0.59 5.24
C LYS A 26 -10.10 -0.46 5.20
N LYS A 27 -9.55 0.74 5.00
CA LYS A 27 -8.11 0.98 4.92
C LYS A 27 -7.58 1.42 6.28
N GLN A 28 -6.31 1.15 6.52
CA GLN A 28 -5.56 1.58 7.69
C GLN A 28 -4.28 2.27 7.22
N TRP A 29 -3.86 3.26 8.00
CA TRP A 29 -2.63 3.99 7.79
C TRP A 29 -1.47 3.31 8.49
N TYR A 30 -0.34 3.25 7.80
CA TYR A 30 0.93 2.77 8.32
C TYR A 30 1.98 3.84 8.13
N ASP A 31 2.77 4.07 9.17
CA ASP A 31 3.89 4.99 9.15
C ASP A 31 5.11 4.30 8.56
N ILE A 32 5.80 5.04 7.72
CA ILE A 32 6.76 4.47 6.80
C ILE A 32 8.14 4.97 7.26
N LYS A 33 8.95 4.05 7.80
CA LYS A 33 10.22 4.39 8.43
C LYS A 33 11.40 4.03 7.53
N ALA A 34 12.40 4.91 7.50
CA ALA A 34 13.69 4.64 6.86
C ALA A 34 14.60 3.84 7.82
N PRO A 35 15.61 3.13 7.28
CA PRO A 35 16.72 2.57 8.05
C PRO A 35 17.43 3.62 8.93
N LEU A 36 18.12 3.19 9.99
CA LEU A 36 18.86 4.09 10.90
C LEU A 36 20.06 4.80 10.27
N ILE A 37 20.45 4.43 9.05
CA ILE A 37 21.58 5.04 8.34
C ILE A 37 21.25 6.48 7.89
N PHE A 38 19.97 6.82 7.79
CA PHE A 38 19.50 8.14 7.37
C PHE A 38 19.14 9.02 8.57
N SER A 39 19.40 10.32 8.46
CA SER A 39 19.06 11.32 9.47
C SER A 39 17.54 11.47 9.65
N GLN A 40 16.80 11.57 8.54
CA GLN A 40 15.35 11.69 8.52
C GLN A 40 14.70 10.30 8.36
N ARG A 41 14.18 9.75 9.46
CA ARG A 41 13.56 8.41 9.44
C ARG A 41 12.12 8.41 8.97
N ASN A 42 11.45 9.56 8.95
CA ASN A 42 10.04 9.67 8.61
C ASN A 42 9.91 10.08 7.15
N ILE A 43 9.56 9.12 6.29
CA ILE A 43 9.41 9.37 4.85
C ILE A 43 7.97 9.76 4.51
N GLY A 44 6.98 9.25 5.25
CA GLY A 44 5.56 9.41 4.93
C GLY A 44 4.67 8.33 5.53
N LYS A 45 3.46 8.17 4.96
CA LYS A 45 2.46 7.20 5.37
C LYS A 45 1.89 6.46 4.16
N THR A 46 1.51 5.20 4.33
CA THR A 46 0.76 4.44 3.33
C THR A 46 -0.53 3.89 3.87
N LEU A 47 -1.51 3.79 2.97
CA LEU A 47 -2.79 3.17 3.22
C LEU A 47 -2.81 1.75 2.64
N VAL A 48 -3.19 0.78 3.46
CA VAL A 48 -3.42 -0.61 3.05
C VAL A 48 -4.73 -1.12 3.62
N SER A 49 -5.36 -2.05 2.92
CA SER A 49 -6.59 -2.70 3.37
C SER A 49 -6.35 -3.44 4.69
N ARG A 50 -7.25 -3.24 5.67
CA ARG A 50 -7.26 -3.97 6.94
C ARG A 50 -7.34 -5.47 6.68
N THR A 51 -6.65 -6.24 7.51
CA THR A 51 -6.69 -7.71 7.50
C THR A 51 -8.13 -8.21 7.50
N GLN A 52 -8.49 -9.06 6.55
CA GLN A 52 -9.81 -9.67 6.41
C GLN A 52 -9.65 -11.15 6.06
N GLY A 53 -10.17 -12.02 6.93
CA GLY A 53 -10.03 -13.47 6.77
C GLY A 53 -8.57 -13.88 6.68
N THR A 54 -8.21 -14.55 5.60
CA THR A 54 -6.84 -15.02 5.32
C THR A 54 -5.93 -13.98 4.67
N LYS A 55 -6.45 -12.80 4.27
CA LYS A 55 -5.64 -11.74 3.66
C LYS A 55 -5.10 -10.82 4.73
N ILE A 56 -3.80 -10.96 5.02
CA ILE A 56 -3.11 -10.17 6.05
C ILE A 56 -2.61 -8.85 5.45
N ALA A 57 -2.85 -7.73 6.16
CA ALA A 57 -2.43 -6.41 5.72
C ALA A 57 -0.89 -6.28 5.59
N SER A 58 -0.14 -6.94 6.47
CA SER A 58 1.33 -6.90 6.47
C SER A 58 1.93 -7.54 5.22
N GLU A 59 1.39 -8.67 4.75
CA GLU A 59 1.83 -9.31 3.50
C GLU A 59 1.64 -8.41 2.28
N GLY A 60 0.54 -7.65 2.25
CA GLY A 60 0.27 -6.68 1.19
C GLY A 60 1.19 -5.44 1.23
N LEU A 61 1.84 -5.18 2.37
CA LEU A 61 2.83 -4.10 2.54
C LEU A 61 4.25 -4.57 2.23
N LYS A 62 4.59 -5.80 2.61
CA LYS A 62 5.88 -6.41 2.31
C LYS A 62 6.13 -6.42 0.81
N HIS A 63 7.40 -6.30 0.45
CA HIS A 63 7.88 -6.27 -0.92
C HIS A 63 7.47 -5.07 -1.78
N ARG A 64 6.71 -4.11 -1.24
CA ARG A 64 6.50 -2.83 -1.90
C ARG A 64 7.81 -2.05 -1.96
N VAL A 65 8.09 -1.48 -3.11
CA VAL A 65 9.27 -0.65 -3.35
C VAL A 65 8.85 0.81 -3.33
N PHE A 66 9.58 1.62 -2.56
CA PHE A 66 9.38 3.05 -2.41
C PHE A 66 10.58 3.77 -3.01
N GLU A 67 10.33 4.70 -3.92
CA GLU A 67 11.33 5.60 -4.47
C GLU A 67 11.28 6.91 -3.67
N VAL A 68 12.42 7.32 -3.13
CA VAL A 68 12.56 8.54 -2.34
C VAL A 68 13.85 9.25 -2.75
N SER A 69 13.86 10.57 -2.76
CA SER A 69 15.08 11.34 -2.97
C SER A 69 16.01 11.16 -1.77
N LEU A 70 17.32 11.13 -1.99
CA LEU A 70 18.27 11.06 -0.88
C LEU A 70 18.38 12.40 -0.15
N ALA A 71 18.09 13.52 -0.82
CA ALA A 71 17.98 14.83 -0.18
C ALA A 71 16.97 14.84 0.96
N ASP A 72 15.77 14.26 0.76
CA ASP A 72 14.74 14.21 1.80
C ASP A 72 15.12 13.33 3.00
N LEU A 73 16.04 12.37 2.80
CA LEU A 73 16.49 11.45 3.83
C LEU A 73 17.66 12.00 4.66
N ASN A 74 18.54 12.76 4.03
CA ASN A 74 19.75 13.30 4.65
C ASN A 74 19.71 14.80 4.91
N ASN A 75 18.67 15.51 4.46
CA ASN A 75 18.56 16.98 4.45
C ASN A 75 19.74 17.64 3.72
N ASP A 76 20.17 17.03 2.61
CA ASP A 76 21.29 17.48 1.80
C ASP A 76 20.80 17.74 0.36
N GLU A 77 20.59 19.01 0.04
CA GLU A 77 20.03 19.46 -1.25
C GLU A 77 20.96 19.16 -2.43
N ASP A 78 22.27 19.06 -2.20
CA ASP A 78 23.25 18.71 -3.24
C ASP A 78 23.03 17.30 -3.79
N GLN A 79 22.32 16.45 -3.06
CA GLN A 79 22.03 15.06 -3.45
C GLN A 79 20.59 14.85 -3.92
N ALA A 80 19.85 15.92 -4.24
CA ALA A 80 18.45 15.86 -4.69
C ALA A 80 18.26 15.05 -5.99
N TYR A 81 19.28 15.02 -6.85
CA TYR A 81 19.26 14.24 -8.09
C TYR A 81 19.34 12.72 -7.84
N ARG A 82 19.77 12.28 -6.66
CA ARG A 82 19.94 10.85 -6.34
C ARG A 82 18.66 10.29 -5.76
N LYS A 83 18.11 9.26 -6.41
CA LYS A 83 16.93 8.54 -5.94
C LYS A 83 17.29 7.14 -5.45
N ILE A 84 16.71 6.75 -4.33
CA ILE A 84 16.93 5.44 -3.71
C ILE A 84 15.63 4.65 -3.71
N ARG A 85 15.74 3.35 -3.97
CA ARG A 85 14.62 2.41 -3.86
C ARG A 85 14.76 1.61 -2.57
N LEU A 86 13.80 1.80 -1.67
CA LEU A 86 13.68 1.10 -0.40
C LEU A 86 12.55 0.08 -0.48
N ARG A 87 12.81 -1.18 -0.14
CA ARG A 87 11.77 -2.23 -0.10
C ARG A 87 11.28 -2.42 1.33
N ALA A 88 9.97 -2.54 1.51
CA ALA A 88 9.40 -2.95 2.78
C ALA A 88 9.74 -4.42 3.07
N GLU A 89 10.49 -4.67 4.12
CA GLU A 89 10.91 -6.01 4.54
C GLU A 89 10.00 -6.53 5.65
N ASP A 90 9.74 -5.69 6.65
CA ASP A 90 8.94 -6.06 7.80
C ASP A 90 7.99 -4.95 8.27
N VAL A 91 6.96 -5.36 9.02
CA VAL A 91 5.96 -4.46 9.58
C VAL A 91 5.84 -4.73 11.08
N GLN A 92 6.19 -3.74 11.90
CA GLN A 92 6.09 -3.79 13.35
C GLN A 92 4.98 -2.86 13.83
N GLY A 93 3.86 -3.43 14.23
CA GLY A 93 2.67 -2.65 14.60
C GLY A 93 2.19 -1.78 13.42
N MET A 94 2.23 -0.46 13.59
CA MET A 94 1.89 0.50 12.52
C MET A 94 3.11 1.02 11.75
N ASN A 95 4.32 0.57 12.07
CA ASN A 95 5.55 1.00 11.41
C ASN A 95 6.01 -0.01 10.36
N VAL A 96 6.25 0.46 9.14
CA VAL A 96 6.88 -0.33 8.07
C VAL A 96 8.38 -0.09 8.11
N LEU A 97 9.13 -1.17 8.33
CA LEU A 97 10.58 -1.21 8.28
C LEU A 97 11.02 -1.54 6.85
N ARG A 98 12.00 -0.78 6.37
CA ARG A 98 12.51 -0.93 5.01
C ARG A 98 13.99 -1.24 5.01
N ASN A 99 14.40 -1.90 3.95
CA ASN A 99 15.79 -2.19 3.67
C ASN A 99 16.14 -1.69 2.26
N PHE A 100 17.44 -1.56 2.01
CA PHE A 100 17.96 -1.18 0.71
C PHE A 100 17.60 -2.25 -0.32
N TRP A 101 17.05 -1.81 -1.45
CA TRP A 101 16.78 -2.70 -2.57
C TRP A 101 17.75 -2.43 -3.71
N VAL A 102 17.69 -1.22 -4.29
CA VAL A 102 18.58 -0.80 -5.38
C VAL A 102 18.82 0.70 -5.26
N LEU A 103 20.07 1.11 -5.41
CA LEU A 103 20.41 2.51 -5.67
C LEU A 103 20.30 2.71 -7.19
N PHE A 104 19.39 3.54 -7.67
CA PHE A 104 19.35 3.88 -9.09
C PHE A 104 20.36 5.02 -9.29
N GLU A 105 21.57 4.66 -9.72
CA GLU A 105 22.54 5.62 -10.20
C GLU A 105 22.21 5.95 -11.65
N ARG A 106 21.09 6.67 -11.88
CA ARG A 106 20.84 7.36 -13.15
C ARG A 106 19.61 8.28 -13.06
N VAL A 107 19.87 9.58 -13.04
CA VAL A 107 19.05 10.54 -13.77
C VAL A 107 19.42 10.33 -15.23
N VAL A 108 18.58 9.61 -15.98
CA VAL A 108 18.60 9.69 -17.45
C VAL A 108 17.62 10.80 -17.81
N ASP A 109 17.99 12.04 -17.51
CA ASP A 109 17.30 13.23 -18.05
C ASP A 109 18.25 14.13 -18.85
N GLU A 110 19.42 13.61 -19.23
CA GLU A 110 20.21 14.15 -20.33
C GLU A 110 20.55 13.00 -21.27
N PHE A 111 19.72 12.76 -22.28
CA PHE A 111 20.15 12.44 -23.64
C PHE A 111 18.91 12.51 -24.54
N TRP A 112 19.06 13.31 -25.59
CA TRP A 112 18.14 13.69 -26.65
C TRP A 112 17.14 12.61 -27.12
#